data_AF-A0A8D2CM96-F1
#
_entry.id   AF-A0A8D2CM96-F1
#
_cell.length_a   1.000
_cell.length_b   1.000
_cell.length_c   1.000
_cell.angle_alpha   90.00
_cell.angle_beta   90.00
_cell.angle_gamma   90.00
#
_symmetry.space_group_name_H-M   'P 1'
#
loop_
_entity.id
_entity.type
_entity.pdbx_description
1 polymer ?
#
loop_
_entity_poly.entity_id
_entity_poly.type
_entity_poly.pdbx_seq_one_letter_code
_entity_poly.pdbx_strand_id
1 'polypeptide(L)'
;MATDGLHENETLASLKSEAESLKGKLEEERAKLHDVELHQVAERVEALGQFVMKTRRTLKGHGNKVLCMDWCKDKRRIVSSSQDGKVIVWDSFTTNKVRPPSQAHHRLRIQPGLKVLYLAPTR
;
A
#
# COMPACT_ATOMS: atom_id res chain seq x y z
N MET A 1 11.24 28.65 35.61
CA MET A 1 10.48 28.08 34.49
C MET A 1 10.44 29.16 33.43
N ALA A 2 11.23 29.05 32.36
CA ALA A 2 11.35 30.14 31.38
C ALA A 2 10.09 30.21 30.51
N THR A 3 9.38 31.33 30.55
CA THR A 3 8.25 31.66 29.66
C THR A 3 8.69 32.52 28.47
N ASP A 4 9.99 32.60 28.22
CA ASP A 4 10.57 33.41 27.14
C ASP A 4 10.17 32.84 25.77
N GLY A 5 9.51 33.65 24.95
CA GLY A 5 9.07 33.31 23.59
C GLY A 5 7.61 32.88 23.43
N LEU A 6 6.86 32.69 24.53
CA LEU A 6 5.46 32.21 24.49
C LEU A 6 4.40 33.31 24.37
N HIS A 7 4.79 34.60 24.31
CA HIS A 7 3.88 35.75 24.33
C HIS A 7 3.65 36.41 22.95
N GLU A 8 4.23 35.87 21.88
CA GLU A 8 4.02 36.38 20.52
C GLU A 8 2.85 35.66 19.84
N ASN A 9 1.95 36.42 19.20
CA ASN A 9 0.86 35.83 18.42
C ASN A 9 1.45 34.96 17.29
N GLU A 10 0.94 33.74 17.12
CA GLU A 10 1.36 32.88 16.02
C GLU A 10 1.12 33.55 14.67
N THR A 11 2.19 33.80 13.93
CA THR A 11 2.12 34.32 12.56
C THR A 11 2.52 33.22 11.59
N LEU A 12 2.01 33.30 10.35
CA LEU A 12 2.41 32.36 9.30
C LEU A 12 3.93 32.37 9.05
N ALA A 13 4.60 33.50 9.30
CA ALA A 13 6.05 33.60 9.19
C ALA A 13 6.78 32.88 10.33
N SER A 14 6.32 33.02 11.59
CA SER A 14 6.94 32.31 12.72
C SER A 14 6.77 30.80 12.60
N LEU A 15 5.58 30.33 12.22
CA LEU A 15 5.31 28.90 12.00
C LEU A 15 6.13 28.31 10.84
N LYS A 16 6.36 29.08 9.76
CA LYS A 16 7.24 28.65 8.66
C LYS A 16 8.70 28.51 9.10
N SER A 17 9.19 29.51 9.84
CA SER A 17 10.56 29.50 10.37
C SER A 17 10.79 28.31 11.31
N GLU A 18 9.83 28.05 12.21
CA GLU A 18 9.87 26.89 13.09
C GLU A 18 9.86 25.57 12.30
N ALA A 19 8.98 25.43 11.29
CA ALA A 19 8.94 24.25 10.44
C ALA A 19 10.26 24.00 9.68
N GLU A 20 10.89 25.05 9.17
CA GLU A 20 12.22 24.97 8.53
C GLU A 20 13.30 24.56 9.53
N SER A 21 13.27 25.10 10.75
CA SER A 21 14.20 24.72 11.83
C SER A 21 14.04 23.25 12.21
N LEU A 22 12.81 22.78 12.40
CA LEU A 22 12.51 21.38 12.73
C LEU A 22 12.91 20.44 11.58
N LYS A 23 12.67 20.85 10.32
CA LYS A 23 13.12 20.12 9.15
C LYS A 23 14.64 19.98 9.11
N GLY A 24 15.37 21.07 9.34
CA GLY A 24 16.83 21.06 9.38
C GLY A 24 17.38 20.17 10.49
N LYS A 25 16.82 20.27 11.71
CA LYS A 25 17.18 19.37 12.83
C LYS A 25 16.93 17.90 12.49
N LEU A 26 15.80 17.58 11.84
CA LEU A 26 15.51 16.21 11.42
C LEU A 26 16.49 15.71 10.36
N GLU A 27 16.87 16.55 9.39
CA GLU A 27 17.87 16.22 8.37
C GLU A 27 19.25 15.97 9.00
N GLU A 28 19.64 16.79 9.98
CA GLU A 28 20.89 16.62 10.72
C GLU A 28 20.92 15.29 11.51
N GLU A 29 19.86 15.00 12.28
CA GLU A 29 19.77 13.74 13.04
C GLU A 29 19.70 12.51 12.12
N ARG A 30 19.03 12.61 10.96
CA ARG A 30 19.04 11.55 9.95
C ARG A 30 20.44 11.33 9.39
N ALA A 31 21.19 12.39 9.10
CA ALA A 31 22.56 12.29 8.60
C ALA A 31 23.50 11.63 9.63
N LYS A 32 23.31 11.89 10.93
CA LYS A 32 24.08 11.24 12.01
C LYS A 32 23.86 9.73 12.07
N LEU A 33 22.67 9.26 11.73
CA LEU A 33 22.30 7.83 11.72
C LEU A 33 22.60 7.14 10.38
N HIS A 34 23.05 7.89 9.37
CA HIS A 34 23.30 7.38 8.03
C HIS A 34 24.78 7.01 7.86
N ASP A 35 25.19 5.95 8.54
CA ASP A 35 26.58 5.48 8.62
C ASP A 35 27.03 4.62 7.41
N VAL A 36 26.11 3.82 6.86
CA VAL A 36 26.37 2.87 5.77
C VAL A 36 25.17 2.80 4.82
N GLU A 37 25.44 2.68 3.53
CA GLU A 37 24.39 2.46 2.52
C GLU A 37 23.93 0.99 2.50
N LEU A 38 22.64 0.76 2.23
CA LEU A 38 22.07 -0.60 2.23
C LEU A 38 22.82 -1.56 1.29
N HIS A 39 23.31 -1.06 0.14
CA HIS A 39 24.03 -1.89 -0.82
C HIS A 39 25.37 -2.40 -0.24
N GLN A 40 26.06 -1.61 0.57
CA GLN A 40 27.34 -1.99 1.21
C GLN A 40 27.12 -3.10 2.24
N VAL A 41 26.01 -3.03 2.99
CA VAL A 41 25.62 -4.12 3.91
C VAL A 41 25.25 -5.39 3.12
N ALA A 42 24.55 -5.22 1.99
CA ALA A 42 24.09 -6.32 1.15
C ALA A 42 25.22 -7.04 0.37
N GLU A 43 26.43 -6.48 0.27
CA GLU A 43 27.59 -7.14 -0.37
C GLU A 43 27.95 -8.50 0.27
N ARG A 44 27.61 -8.66 1.56
CA ARG A 44 27.81 -9.91 2.30
C ARG A 44 26.76 -10.97 2.00
N VAL A 45 25.69 -10.60 1.30
CA VAL A 45 24.58 -11.50 0.94
C VAL A 45 24.89 -12.12 -0.41
N GLU A 46 24.87 -13.44 -0.48
CA GLU A 46 25.05 -14.16 -1.74
C GLU A 46 24.02 -13.72 -2.79
N ALA A 47 24.48 -13.51 -4.02
CA ALA A 47 23.62 -13.13 -5.12
C ALA A 47 22.60 -14.23 -5.43
N LEU A 48 21.36 -13.81 -5.72
CA LEU A 48 20.32 -14.75 -6.13
C LEU A 48 20.67 -15.36 -7.50
N GLY A 49 20.44 -16.67 -7.63
CA GLY A 49 20.61 -17.39 -8.89
C GLY A 49 19.58 -17.02 -9.96
N GLN A 50 19.69 -17.68 -11.12
CA GLN A 50 18.78 -17.42 -12.24
C GLN A 50 17.33 -17.81 -11.92
N PHE A 51 16.40 -16.87 -12.06
CA PHE A 51 14.96 -17.11 -11.91
C PHE A 51 14.32 -17.50 -13.24
N VAL A 52 13.54 -18.59 -13.24
CA VAL A 52 12.75 -19.03 -14.41
C VAL A 52 11.26 -18.90 -14.11
N MET A 53 10.74 -17.68 -14.26
CA MET A 53 9.30 -17.41 -14.11
C MET A 53 8.56 -17.75 -15.40
N LYS A 54 7.41 -18.42 -15.27
CA LYS A 54 6.49 -18.71 -16.40
C LYS A 54 5.06 -18.42 -15.98
N THR A 55 4.28 -17.82 -16.87
CA THR A 55 2.84 -17.62 -16.66
C THR A 55 2.16 -18.96 -16.43
N ARG A 56 1.57 -19.15 -15.23
CA ARG A 56 0.87 -20.40 -14.88
C ARG A 56 -0.59 -20.39 -15.29
N ARG A 57 -1.23 -19.21 -15.30
CA ARG A 57 -2.67 -19.04 -15.53
C ARG A 57 -2.93 -17.72 -16.25
N THR A 58 -3.99 -17.69 -17.06
CA THR A 58 -4.52 -16.49 -17.71
C THR A 58 -6.00 -16.40 -17.41
N LEU A 59 -6.40 -15.45 -16.57
CA LEU A 59 -7.79 -15.28 -16.13
C LEU A 59 -8.55 -14.43 -17.15
N LYS A 60 -9.26 -15.08 -18.08
CA LYS A 60 -10.04 -14.40 -19.11
C LYS A 60 -11.47 -14.17 -18.63
N GLY A 61 -11.96 -12.93 -18.74
CA GLY A 61 -13.37 -12.66 -18.49
C GLY A 61 -13.78 -11.23 -18.19
N HIS A 62 -12.83 -10.31 -18.00
CA HIS A 62 -13.12 -8.87 -18.04
C HIS A 62 -13.32 -8.41 -19.49
N GLY A 63 -14.31 -7.55 -19.71
CA GLY A 63 -14.64 -7.02 -21.03
C GLY A 63 -13.84 -5.78 -21.42
N ASN A 64 -13.07 -5.21 -20.49
CA ASN A 64 -12.26 -4.02 -20.71
C ASN A 64 -10.99 -4.07 -19.83
N LYS A 65 -10.23 -2.97 -19.79
CA LYS A 65 -8.99 -2.84 -19.01
C LYS A 65 -9.22 -3.17 -17.54
N VAL A 66 -8.41 -4.09 -17.02
CA VAL A 66 -8.33 -4.39 -15.58
C VAL A 66 -7.58 -3.25 -14.89
N LEU A 67 -8.17 -2.67 -13.84
CA LEU A 67 -7.65 -1.47 -13.17
C LEU A 67 -6.95 -1.80 -11.85
N CYS A 68 -7.41 -2.82 -11.14
CA CYS A 68 -6.76 -3.30 -9.93
C CYS A 68 -7.06 -4.78 -9.67
N MET A 69 -6.22 -5.40 -8.84
CA MET A 69 -6.45 -6.70 -8.25
C MET A 69 -5.97 -6.75 -6.80
N ASP A 70 -6.51 -7.68 -6.02
CA ASP A 70 -6.02 -7.96 -4.68
C ASP A 70 -6.16 -9.46 -4.35
N TRP A 71 -5.24 -9.98 -3.55
CA TRP A 71 -5.24 -11.36 -3.10
C TRP A 71 -6.05 -11.51 -1.82
N CYS A 72 -6.90 -12.54 -1.77
CA CYS A 72 -7.52 -12.94 -0.53
C CYS A 72 -6.47 -13.58 0.40
N LYS A 73 -6.64 -13.40 1.72
CA LYS A 73 -5.77 -14.00 2.75
C LYS A 73 -5.71 -15.53 2.70
N ASP A 74 -6.69 -16.17 2.04
CA ASP A 74 -6.72 -17.62 1.83
C ASP A 74 -5.74 -18.13 0.76
N LYS A 75 -4.98 -17.22 0.11
CA LYS A 75 -3.98 -17.52 -0.94
C LYS A 75 -4.55 -18.22 -2.18
N ARG A 76 -5.87 -18.33 -2.29
CA ARG A 76 -6.57 -19.05 -3.35
C ARG A 76 -7.43 -18.11 -4.18
N ARG A 77 -8.06 -17.12 -3.57
CA ARG A 77 -8.93 -16.20 -4.28
C ARG A 77 -8.25 -14.88 -4.63
N ILE A 78 -8.63 -14.34 -5.78
CA ILE A 78 -8.20 -13.02 -6.25
C ILE A 78 -9.46 -12.22 -6.56
N VAL A 79 -9.54 -10.97 -6.10
CA VAL A 79 -10.53 -10.00 -6.59
C VAL A 79 -9.88 -9.12 -7.65
N SER A 80 -10.64 -8.75 -8.66
CA SER A 80 -10.17 -7.81 -9.69
C SER A 80 -11.31 -6.92 -10.16
N SER A 81 -10.98 -5.68 -10.48
CA SER A 81 -11.92 -4.70 -11.03
C SER A 81 -11.51 -4.27 -12.44
N SER A 82 -12.49 -3.89 -13.24
CA SER A 82 -12.29 -3.49 -14.64
C SER A 82 -13.09 -2.23 -14.97
N GLN A 83 -12.64 -1.53 -16.02
CA GLN A 83 -13.29 -0.33 -16.56
C GLN A 83 -14.70 -0.60 -17.11
N ASP A 84 -15.05 -1.87 -17.40
CA ASP A 84 -16.41 -2.29 -17.75
C ASP A 84 -17.41 -2.22 -16.58
N GLY A 85 -16.98 -1.75 -15.41
CA GLY A 85 -17.80 -1.63 -14.21
C GLY A 85 -17.97 -2.96 -13.46
N LYS A 86 -17.29 -4.03 -13.88
CA LYS A 86 -17.40 -5.35 -13.26
C LYS A 86 -16.28 -5.60 -12.27
N VAL A 87 -16.65 -6.26 -11.17
CA VAL A 87 -15.72 -6.86 -10.20
C VAL A 87 -15.90 -8.36 -10.26
N ILE A 88 -14.80 -9.09 -10.42
CA ILE A 88 -14.79 -10.55 -10.51
C ILE A 88 -13.91 -11.10 -9.39
N VAL A 89 -14.47 -12.05 -8.63
CA VAL A 89 -13.71 -12.90 -7.72
C VAL A 89 -13.34 -14.18 -8.47
N TRP A 90 -12.06 -14.51 -8.46
CA TRP A 90 -11.49 -15.68 -9.11
C TRP A 90 -10.98 -16.66 -8.07
N ASP A 91 -11.08 -17.95 -8.37
CA ASP A 91 -10.21 -18.96 -7.80
C ASP A 91 -8.96 -19.06 -8.68
N SER A 92 -7.79 -18.66 -8.15
CA SER A 92 -6.54 -18.57 -8.91
C SER A 92 -5.99 -19.94 -9.33
N PHE A 93 -6.36 -21.01 -8.62
CA PHE A 93 -5.92 -22.35 -8.94
C PHE A 93 -6.73 -22.95 -10.08
N THR A 94 -8.05 -22.82 -10.01
CA THR A 94 -9.00 -23.42 -10.98
C THR A 94 -9.36 -22.48 -12.13
N THR A 95 -9.01 -21.18 -12.03
CA THR A 95 -9.40 -20.09 -12.95
C THR A 95 -10.90 -19.79 -13.02
N ASN A 96 -11.69 -20.41 -12.14
CA ASN A 96 -13.13 -20.24 -12.12
C ASN A 96 -13.54 -18.90 -11.51
N LYS A 97 -14.61 -18.32 -12.05
CA LYS A 97 -15.29 -17.16 -11.45
C LYS A 97 -16.10 -17.64 -10.26
N VAL A 98 -15.77 -17.16 -9.07
CA VAL A 98 -16.44 -17.51 -7.82
C VAL A 98 -17.55 -16.50 -7.58
N ARG A 99 -18.76 -16.98 -7.34
CA ARG A 99 -19.83 -16.11 -6.85
C ARG A 99 -19.59 -15.82 -5.37
N PRO A 100 -19.66 -14.55 -4.93
CA PRO A 100 -19.66 -14.27 -3.49
C PRO A 100 -20.88 -14.94 -2.84
N PRO A 101 -20.76 -15.39 -1.57
CA PRO A 101 -21.89 -15.95 -0.84
C PRO A 101 -23.02 -14.91 -0.74
N SER A 102 -24.26 -15.37 -0.89
CA SER A 102 -25.48 -14.55 -0.98
C SER A 102 -25.76 -13.64 0.22
N GLN A 103 -25.05 -13.82 1.35
CA GLN A 103 -25.17 -13.02 2.57
C GLN A 103 -24.05 -11.98 2.77
N ALA A 104 -23.10 -11.86 1.84
CA ALA A 104 -22.16 -10.74 1.86
C ALA A 104 -22.90 -9.49 1.39
N HIS A 105 -23.49 -8.73 2.33
CA HIS A 105 -24.09 -7.44 2.04
C HIS A 105 -23.15 -6.63 1.15
N HIS A 106 -23.66 -6.15 0.00
CA HIS A 106 -22.99 -5.31 -0.99
C HIS A 106 -22.62 -3.92 -0.46
N ARG A 107 -22.18 -3.80 0.79
CA ARG A 107 -21.77 -2.52 1.36
C ARG A 107 -20.32 -2.28 1.01
N LEU A 108 -20.13 -1.73 -0.19
CA LEU A 108 -18.90 -1.07 -0.63
C LEU A 108 -18.56 0.03 0.38
N ARG A 109 -17.71 -0.25 1.36
CA ARG A 109 -17.15 0.79 2.23
C ARG A 109 -15.85 1.26 1.60
N ILE A 110 -15.92 2.38 0.89
CA ILE A 110 -14.74 3.12 0.46
C ILE A 110 -14.12 3.73 1.72
N GLN A 111 -12.92 3.28 2.11
CA GLN A 111 -12.11 4.06 3.05
C GLN A 111 -11.46 5.21 2.26
N PRO A 112 -11.51 6.46 2.76
CA PRO A 112 -10.72 7.54 2.20
C PRO A 112 -9.24 7.26 2.47
N GLY A 113 -8.41 7.23 1.42
CA GLY A 113 -6.95 7.29 1.54
C GLY A 113 -6.16 6.03 1.17
N LEU A 114 -6.75 4.83 1.17
CA LEU A 114 -6.10 3.60 0.71
C LEU A 114 -7.07 2.79 -0.16
N LYS A 115 -6.70 2.55 -1.42
CA LYS A 115 -7.44 1.70 -2.36
C LYS A 115 -7.29 0.22 -1.99
N VAL A 116 -7.81 -0.19 -0.83
CA VAL A 116 -7.80 -1.60 -0.41
C VAL A 116 -9.24 -2.02 -0.10
N LEU A 117 -9.75 -2.95 -0.92
CA LEU A 117 -11.06 -3.55 -0.80
C LEU A 117 -10.99 -4.70 0.22
N TYR A 118 -11.25 -4.45 1.49
CA TYR A 118 -11.32 -5.54 2.47
C TYR A 118 -12.69 -6.24 2.44
N LEU A 119 -12.70 -7.51 2.06
CA LEU A 119 -13.73 -8.46 2.51
C LEU A 119 -13.40 -8.83 3.97
N ALA A 120 -14.10 -8.23 4.93
CA ALA A 120 -14.03 -8.67 6.32
C ALA A 120 -14.72 -10.04 6.43
N PRO A 121 -14.10 -11.05 7.07
CA PRO A 121 -14.82 -12.24 7.50
C PRO A 121 -15.79 -11.83 8.62
N THR A 122 -17.07 -12.12 8.45
CA THR A 122 -18.01 -12.19 9.58
C THR A 122 -17.59 -13.37 10.46
N ARG A 123 -17.41 -13.10 11.76
CA ARG A 123 -17.30 -14.14 12.80
C ARG A 123 -18.49 -15.09 12.75
#